data_AF-A0A7J9BBZ4-F1
#
_entry.id   AF-A0A7J9BBZ4-F1
#
_cell.length_a   1.000
_cell.length_b   1.000
_cell.length_c   1.000
_cell.angle_alpha   90.00
_cell.angle_beta   90.00
_cell.angle_gamma   90.00
#
_symmetry.space_group_name_H-M   'P 1'
#
loop_
_entity.id
_entity.type
_entity.pdbx_description
1 polymer ?
#
loop_
_entity_poly.entity_id
_entity_poly.type
_entity_poly.pdbx_seq_one_letter_code
_entity_poly.pdbx_strand_id
1 'polypeptide(L)'
;MVHLFAMLPAIDRLKIEVKRIHNCRRLCHEWQAYISRTHKLRKVFVAVKGIYYQAEVDGQKITWLAPHARQQVLTDDVDFNVMLTFLEFYEALLGFVNFQLYHSINVKYPPILDPRLEALAADLYALSRYFDANHRATIQEPQVAGSSRSEQEQEESDLRLAQLQHQLPANEPGALMHLVQDASSEIEEDETTRNCKNLFQNKKIFLSREVPRESLLFVIPAFGGIVSWEGDGAPFAESDDSITHQIVDRPTQGHVYLSREYVQPQWVYDCINARIILPTEPYMVGRDPPPHLSPFVDDEAEGYVPDYAKTIRQLQAAAKSDIQPLPGTGNDEFDNSQNMLAEGFINRTEAMDAAEKKQEMMFLEKQYHNELKMELQGVSSINKLNSEDTESKEQSLPDVEEQSAEDPSRLMMSRKKRGLYKAIEMGKQQKKERVEKLKERKRNIEAAQKSKKHKKAQVS
;
A
#
# COMPACT_ATOMS: atom_id res chain seq x y z
N MET A 1 -11.03 10.78 9.75
CA MET A 1 -12.27 11.48 10.16
C MET A 1 -13.04 12.01 8.97
N VAL A 2 -12.44 12.74 8.04
CA VAL A 2 -13.13 13.26 6.83
C VAL A 2 -13.90 12.17 6.06
N HIS A 3 -13.25 11.02 5.79
CA HIS A 3 -13.91 9.85 5.15
C HIS A 3 -15.08 9.27 5.95
N LEU A 4 -15.08 9.41 7.29
CA LEU A 4 -16.19 8.95 8.13
C LEU A 4 -17.39 9.89 7.96
N PHE A 5 -17.17 11.19 8.14
CA PHE A 5 -18.21 12.21 8.03
C PHE A 5 -18.77 12.34 6.61
N ALA A 6 -17.99 12.04 5.57
CA ALA A 6 -18.48 11.97 4.20
C ALA A 6 -19.59 10.93 3.98
N MET A 7 -19.66 9.89 4.81
CA MET A 7 -20.66 8.82 4.74
C MET A 7 -21.78 8.94 5.80
N LEU A 8 -21.70 9.93 6.70
CA LEU A 8 -22.71 10.11 7.72
C LEU A 8 -23.96 10.81 7.16
N PRO A 9 -25.17 10.43 7.61
CA PRO A 9 -26.37 11.18 7.28
C PRO A 9 -26.37 12.56 7.95
N ALA A 10 -26.96 13.55 7.30
CA ALA A 10 -27.19 14.85 7.91
C ALA A 10 -28.27 14.73 8.99
N ILE A 11 -27.93 15.13 10.22
CA ILE A 11 -28.82 15.05 11.38
C ILE A 11 -28.69 16.35 12.17
N ASP A 12 -29.77 17.13 12.17
CA ASP A 12 -29.83 18.44 12.84
C ASP A 12 -29.61 18.33 14.36
N ARG A 13 -30.10 17.26 14.98
CA ARG A 13 -29.93 17.01 16.43
C ARG A 13 -28.46 16.94 16.84
N LEU A 14 -27.61 16.45 15.95
CA LEU A 14 -26.17 16.26 16.18
C LEU A 14 -25.34 17.39 15.56
N LYS A 15 -25.99 18.45 15.05
CA LYS A 15 -25.37 19.59 14.33
C LYS A 15 -24.50 19.17 13.14
N ILE A 16 -24.84 18.04 12.50
CA ILE A 16 -24.14 17.57 11.30
C ILE A 16 -24.83 18.21 10.10
N GLU A 17 -24.27 19.34 9.64
CA GLU A 17 -24.80 20.08 8.50
C GLU A 17 -24.52 19.37 7.16
N VAL A 18 -25.51 19.46 6.26
CA VAL A 18 -25.41 18.94 4.88
C VAL A 18 -24.19 19.51 4.15
N LYS A 19 -23.92 20.81 4.28
CA LYS A 19 -22.78 21.48 3.64
C LYS A 19 -21.44 20.88 4.04
N ARG A 20 -21.31 20.53 5.32
CA ARG A 20 -20.07 19.99 5.89
C ARG A 20 -19.82 18.55 5.39
N ILE A 21 -20.87 17.74 5.28
CA ILE A 21 -20.81 16.41 4.65
C ILE A 21 -20.37 16.51 3.18
N HIS A 22 -20.96 17.43 2.41
CA HIS A 22 -20.58 17.62 1.01
C HIS A 22 -19.12 18.08 0.87
N ASN A 23 -18.66 18.98 1.75
CA ASN A 23 -17.26 19.41 1.78
C ASN A 23 -16.31 18.22 2.08
N CYS A 24 -16.64 17.41 3.09
CA CYS A 24 -15.89 16.20 3.40
C CYS A 24 -15.82 15.23 2.21
N ARG A 25 -16.97 14.99 1.55
CA ARG A 25 -17.03 14.10 0.38
C ARG A 25 -16.16 14.63 -0.76
N ARG A 26 -16.24 15.93 -1.05
CA ARG A 26 -15.39 16.60 -2.04
C ARG A 26 -13.91 16.41 -1.73
N LEU A 27 -13.46 16.76 -0.52
CA LEU A 27 -12.06 16.64 -0.11
C LEU A 27 -11.55 15.19 -0.20
N CYS A 28 -12.38 14.21 0.15
CA CYS A 28 -12.08 12.79 0.00
C CYS A 28 -11.91 12.36 -1.46
N HIS A 29 -12.81 12.80 -2.35
CA HIS A 29 -12.73 12.50 -3.77
C HIS A 29 -11.53 13.19 -4.43
N GLU A 30 -11.24 14.43 -4.08
CA GLU A 30 -10.05 15.16 -4.55
C GLU A 30 -8.75 14.44 -4.16
N TRP A 31 -8.66 13.97 -2.91
CA TRP A 31 -7.54 13.16 -2.42
C TRP A 31 -7.39 11.86 -3.23
N GLN A 32 -8.48 11.11 -3.37
CA GLN A 32 -8.49 9.85 -4.12
C GLN A 32 -8.14 10.07 -5.60
N ALA A 33 -8.64 11.13 -6.22
CA ALA A 33 -8.35 11.43 -7.61
C ALA A 33 -6.89 11.84 -7.83
N TYR A 34 -6.27 12.57 -6.89
CA TYR A 34 -4.83 12.84 -6.91
C TYR A 34 -4.01 11.53 -6.87
N ILE A 35 -4.34 10.62 -5.95
CA ILE A 35 -3.66 9.32 -5.85
C ILE A 35 -3.86 8.48 -7.12
N SER A 36 -5.06 8.53 -7.69
CA SER A 36 -5.36 7.84 -8.95
C SER A 36 -4.54 8.39 -10.11
N ARG A 37 -4.41 9.72 -10.20
CA ARG A 37 -3.66 10.38 -11.28
C ARG A 37 -2.15 10.14 -11.20
N THR A 38 -1.62 10.05 -9.98
CA THR A 38 -0.20 9.85 -9.71
C THR A 38 0.21 8.38 -9.62
N HIS A 39 -0.74 7.43 -9.69
CA HIS A 39 -0.51 5.99 -9.54
C HIS A 39 0.25 5.61 -8.25
N LYS A 40 0.03 6.38 -7.18
CA LYS A 40 0.71 6.25 -5.88
C LYS A 40 0.06 5.22 -4.93
N LEU A 41 -0.99 4.53 -5.36
CA LEU A 41 -1.69 3.52 -4.55
C LEU A 41 -0.86 2.23 -4.42
N ARG A 42 -0.65 1.75 -3.19
CA ARG A 42 0.24 0.61 -2.90
C ARG A 42 -0.48 -0.64 -2.43
N LYS A 43 -1.38 -0.51 -1.46
CA LYS A 43 -2.10 -1.66 -0.87
C LYS A 43 -3.57 -1.33 -0.72
N VAL A 44 -4.42 -2.33 -0.92
CA VAL A 44 -5.87 -2.21 -0.73
C VAL A 44 -6.38 -3.44 0.01
N PHE A 45 -7.13 -3.28 1.08
CA PHE A 45 -7.66 -4.41 1.83
C PHE A 45 -9.11 -4.17 2.24
N VAL A 46 -9.99 -5.08 1.85
CA VAL A 46 -11.40 -5.02 2.20
C VAL A 46 -11.60 -5.76 3.52
N ALA A 47 -12.01 -5.02 4.55
CA ALA A 47 -12.31 -5.56 5.87
C ALA A 47 -13.78 -5.35 6.22
N VAL A 48 -14.22 -5.95 7.33
CA VAL A 48 -15.58 -5.79 7.86
C VAL A 48 -15.87 -4.31 8.23
N LYS A 49 -14.86 -3.58 8.72
CA LYS A 49 -15.01 -2.17 9.13
C LYS A 49 -15.11 -1.20 7.95
N GLY A 50 -14.59 -1.59 6.79
CA GLY A 50 -14.38 -0.70 5.65
C GLY A 50 -13.20 -1.17 4.80
N ILE A 51 -12.74 -0.30 3.92
CA ILE A 51 -11.65 -0.57 2.98
C ILE A 51 -10.42 0.23 3.43
N TYR A 52 -9.34 -0.50 3.70
CA TYR A 52 -8.05 0.08 4.02
C TYR A 52 -7.30 0.35 2.73
N TYR A 53 -6.85 1.58 2.57
CA TYR A 53 -5.98 1.99 1.46
C TYR A 53 -4.64 2.43 2.02
N GLN A 54 -3.56 2.10 1.32
CA GLN A 54 -2.23 2.64 1.59
C GLN A 54 -1.66 3.22 0.31
N ALA A 55 -1.27 4.49 0.34
CA ALA A 55 -0.55 5.16 -0.73
C ALA A 55 0.79 5.69 -0.24
N GLU A 56 1.71 5.89 -1.18
CA GLU A 56 3.03 6.42 -0.92
C GLU A 56 3.17 7.78 -1.59
N VAL A 57 3.19 8.84 -0.80
CA VAL A 57 3.28 10.23 -1.28
C VAL A 57 4.55 10.81 -0.70
N ASP A 58 5.46 11.25 -1.58
CA ASP A 58 6.74 11.89 -1.26
C ASP A 58 7.57 11.07 -0.25
N GLY A 59 7.66 9.76 -0.51
CA GLY A 59 8.36 8.78 0.33
C GLY A 59 7.63 8.38 1.61
N GLN A 60 6.47 8.96 1.92
CA GLN A 60 5.69 8.64 3.13
C GLN A 60 4.52 7.71 2.83
N LYS A 61 4.41 6.64 3.61
CA LYS A 61 3.32 5.65 3.52
C LYS A 61 2.12 6.12 4.34
N ILE A 62 1.08 6.58 3.67
CA ILE A 62 -0.16 7.06 4.26
C ILE A 62 -1.19 5.94 4.18
N THR A 63 -1.72 5.50 5.33
CA THR A 63 -2.76 4.47 5.41
C THR A 63 -4.05 5.07 5.96
N TRP A 64 -5.17 4.89 5.28
CA TRP A 64 -6.46 5.38 5.73
C TRP A 64 -7.56 4.33 5.55
N LEU A 65 -8.65 4.50 6.29
CA LEU A 65 -9.83 3.64 6.25
C LEU A 65 -11.00 4.43 5.64
N ALA A 66 -11.55 3.92 4.53
CA ALA A 66 -12.81 4.36 4.00
C ALA A 66 -13.93 3.43 4.49
N PRO A 67 -14.95 3.94 5.19
CA PRO A 67 -16.06 3.10 5.63
C PRO A 67 -16.88 2.60 4.43
N HIS A 68 -17.54 1.45 4.59
CA HIS A 68 -18.50 0.97 3.61
C HIS A 68 -19.69 1.93 3.51
N ALA A 69 -20.21 2.14 2.29
CA ALA A 69 -21.41 2.94 2.03
C ALA A 69 -22.68 2.21 2.52
N ARG A 70 -22.80 2.10 3.84
CA ARG A 70 -23.95 1.53 4.56
C ARG A 70 -24.50 2.57 5.50
N GLN A 71 -25.80 2.51 5.76
CA GLN A 71 -26.43 3.37 6.74
C GLN A 71 -25.82 3.10 8.13
N GLN A 72 -25.14 4.10 8.67
CA GLN A 72 -24.54 4.02 9.99
C GLN A 72 -25.59 4.35 11.05
N VAL A 73 -25.69 3.51 12.07
CA VAL A 73 -26.48 3.80 13.26
C VAL A 73 -25.59 4.61 14.20
N LEU A 74 -25.99 5.84 14.49
CA LEU A 74 -25.29 6.71 15.42
C LEU A 74 -25.71 6.35 16.85
N THR A 75 -24.74 6.24 17.74
CA THR A 75 -24.96 6.02 19.17
C THR A 75 -24.82 7.34 19.92
N ASP A 76 -25.63 7.52 20.96
CA ASP A 76 -25.63 8.76 21.78
C ASP A 76 -24.41 8.85 22.72
N ASP A 77 -23.62 7.78 22.83
CA ASP A 77 -22.43 7.70 23.70
C ASP A 77 -21.26 8.57 23.21
N VAL A 78 -21.32 9.09 21.98
CA VAL A 78 -20.23 9.84 21.35
C VAL A 78 -20.55 11.33 21.31
N ASP A 79 -19.65 12.17 21.81
CA ASP A 79 -19.79 13.62 21.70
C ASP A 79 -19.39 14.13 20.31
N PHE A 80 -20.39 14.33 19.46
CA PHE A 80 -20.21 14.87 18.11
C PHE A 80 -19.71 16.32 18.10
N ASN A 81 -19.92 17.12 19.16
CA ASN A 81 -19.41 18.50 19.16
C ASN A 81 -17.88 18.51 19.16
N VAL A 82 -17.25 17.65 19.95
CA VAL A 82 -15.79 17.47 19.96
C VAL A 82 -15.32 16.93 18.61
N MET A 83 -16.02 15.94 18.03
CA MET A 83 -15.63 15.45 16.71
C MET A 83 -15.75 16.51 15.62
N LEU A 84 -16.73 17.40 15.70
CA LEU A 84 -16.95 18.48 14.73
C LEU A 84 -15.85 19.56 14.81
N THR A 85 -15.32 19.86 15.99
CA THR A 85 -14.18 20.80 16.11
C THR A 85 -12.90 20.21 15.52
N PHE A 86 -12.62 18.93 15.76
CA PHE A 86 -11.53 18.23 15.09
C PHE A 86 -11.75 18.13 13.58
N LEU A 87 -12.99 17.93 13.14
CA LEU A 87 -13.34 17.86 11.73
C LEU A 87 -13.02 19.18 11.02
N GLU A 88 -13.39 20.33 11.61
CA GLU A 88 -13.09 21.65 11.07
C GLU A 88 -11.59 21.86 10.84
N PHE A 89 -10.76 21.45 11.81
CA PHE A 89 -9.31 21.47 11.66
C PHE A 89 -8.84 20.54 10.53
N TYR A 90 -9.34 19.30 10.46
CA TYR A 90 -8.93 18.35 9.43
C TYR A 90 -9.43 18.71 8.02
N GLU A 91 -10.57 19.38 7.89
CA GLU A 91 -11.07 19.92 6.63
C GLU A 91 -10.13 21.00 6.10
N ALA A 92 -9.74 21.96 6.94
CA ALA A 92 -8.79 23.00 6.56
C ALA A 92 -7.42 22.39 6.19
N LEU A 93 -6.91 21.48 7.03
CA LEU A 93 -5.63 20.81 6.79
C LEU A 93 -5.64 20.06 5.45
N LEU A 94 -6.64 19.21 5.22
CA LEU A 94 -6.74 18.42 3.98
C LEU A 94 -6.93 19.32 2.75
N GLY A 95 -7.67 20.42 2.89
CA GLY A 95 -7.82 21.42 1.82
C GLY A 95 -6.48 22.06 1.42
N PHE A 96 -5.65 22.46 2.38
CA PHE A 96 -4.31 23.01 2.09
C PHE A 96 -3.36 21.95 1.51
N VAL A 97 -3.42 20.71 2.01
CA VAL A 97 -2.63 19.61 1.47
C VAL A 97 -3.03 19.32 0.02
N ASN A 98 -4.33 19.20 -0.28
CA ASN A 98 -4.82 19.02 -1.64
C ASN A 98 -4.40 20.20 -2.54
N PHE A 99 -4.49 21.44 -2.06
CA PHE A 99 -4.00 22.61 -2.80
C PHE A 99 -2.53 22.43 -3.22
N GLN A 100 -1.64 22.12 -2.28
CA GLN A 100 -0.22 21.96 -2.57
C GLN A 100 0.06 20.79 -3.53
N LEU A 101 -0.60 19.65 -3.30
CA LEU A 101 -0.43 18.45 -4.13
C LEU A 101 -0.94 18.65 -5.57
N TYR A 102 -2.02 19.40 -5.77
CA TYR A 102 -2.51 19.73 -7.10
C TYR A 102 -1.57 20.70 -7.81
N HIS A 103 -0.99 21.67 -7.09
CA HIS A 103 0.04 22.55 -7.65
C HIS A 103 1.31 21.78 -8.02
N SER A 104 1.68 20.73 -7.28
CA SER A 104 2.86 19.91 -7.60
C SER A 104 2.71 19.10 -8.90
N ILE A 105 1.48 18.87 -9.37
CA ILE A 105 1.18 18.21 -10.66
C ILE A 105 0.71 19.20 -11.73
N ASN A 106 0.92 20.50 -11.52
CA ASN A 106 0.54 21.60 -12.40
C ASN A 106 -0.97 21.65 -12.74
N VAL A 107 -1.83 21.28 -11.79
CA VAL A 107 -3.29 21.32 -11.95
C VAL A 107 -3.88 22.44 -11.09
N LYS A 108 -4.81 23.21 -11.68
CA LYS A 108 -5.52 24.28 -10.96
C LYS A 108 -6.41 23.69 -9.86
N TYR A 109 -6.36 24.31 -8.68
CA TYR A 109 -7.20 23.96 -7.53
C TYR A 109 -8.06 25.17 -7.12
N PRO A 110 -9.35 24.98 -6.76
CA PRO A 110 -10.10 23.72 -6.75
C PRO A 110 -10.44 23.21 -8.17
N PRO A 111 -10.53 21.89 -8.39
CA PRO A 111 -10.90 21.34 -9.68
C PRO A 111 -12.36 21.68 -10.03
N ILE A 112 -12.60 22.01 -11.30
CA ILE A 112 -13.94 22.36 -11.80
C ILE A 112 -14.58 21.09 -12.37
N LEU A 113 -15.62 20.59 -11.70
CA LEU A 113 -16.33 19.37 -12.11
C LEU A 113 -17.47 19.69 -13.07
N ASP A 114 -17.79 18.71 -13.93
CA ASP A 114 -19.01 18.75 -14.75
C ASP A 114 -20.23 18.57 -13.84
N PRO A 115 -21.14 19.57 -13.76
CA PRO A 115 -22.33 19.50 -12.90
C PRO A 115 -23.22 18.28 -13.19
N ARG A 116 -23.20 17.77 -14.42
CA ARG A 116 -23.98 16.58 -14.79
C ARG A 116 -23.41 15.33 -14.14
N LEU A 117 -22.10 15.16 -14.12
CA LEU A 117 -21.44 13.99 -13.52
C LEU A 117 -21.50 14.04 -11.99
N GLU A 118 -21.42 15.24 -11.41
CA GLU A 118 -21.63 15.46 -9.99
C GLU A 118 -23.06 15.08 -9.56
N ALA A 119 -24.08 15.49 -10.33
CA ALA A 119 -25.47 15.11 -10.08
C ALA A 119 -25.71 13.59 -10.15
N LEU A 120 -24.89 12.85 -10.91
CA LEU A 120 -24.94 11.39 -11.03
C LEU A 120 -24.07 10.65 -9.99
N ALA A 121 -23.48 11.39 -9.04
CA ALA A 121 -22.57 10.90 -8.02
C ALA A 121 -21.35 10.14 -8.62
N ALA A 122 -20.85 10.65 -9.76
CA ALA A 122 -19.68 10.12 -10.47
C ALA A 122 -18.47 11.07 -10.34
N ASP A 123 -18.29 11.69 -9.17
CA ASP A 123 -17.29 12.73 -8.91
C ASP A 123 -15.86 12.28 -9.21
N LEU A 124 -15.49 11.05 -8.82
CA LEU A 124 -14.16 10.47 -9.09
C LEU A 124 -13.88 10.36 -10.60
N TYR A 125 -14.89 9.99 -11.37
CA TYR A 125 -14.76 9.91 -12.82
C TYR A 125 -14.70 11.32 -13.45
N ALA A 126 -15.51 12.27 -12.95
CA ALA A 126 -15.45 13.66 -13.37
C ALA A 126 -14.06 14.27 -13.13
N LEU A 127 -13.46 13.99 -11.96
CA LEU A 127 -12.10 14.41 -11.60
C LEU A 127 -11.05 13.77 -12.52
N SER A 128 -11.14 12.47 -12.79
CA SER A 128 -10.25 11.81 -13.76
C SER A 128 -10.30 12.50 -15.12
N ARG A 129 -11.51 12.82 -15.60
CA ARG A 129 -11.73 13.47 -16.88
C ARG A 129 -11.23 14.92 -16.90
N TYR A 130 -11.33 15.62 -15.76
CA TYR A 130 -10.76 16.95 -15.56
C TYR A 130 -9.23 16.94 -15.69
N PHE A 131 -8.56 15.94 -15.11
CA PHE A 131 -7.11 15.77 -15.28
C PHE A 131 -6.71 15.52 -16.73
N ASP A 132 -7.45 14.66 -17.45
CA ASP A 132 -7.19 14.39 -18.86
C ASP A 132 -7.37 15.64 -19.74
N ALA A 133 -8.38 16.46 -19.44
CA ALA A 133 -8.63 17.72 -20.14
C ALA A 133 -7.50 18.73 -19.91
N ASN A 134 -7.03 18.88 -18.67
CA ASN A 134 -5.91 19.77 -18.35
C ASN A 134 -4.60 19.29 -18.99
N HIS A 135 -4.33 17.98 -18.96
CA HIS A 135 -3.15 17.42 -19.61
C HIS A 135 -3.16 17.65 -21.13
N ARG A 136 -4.34 17.53 -21.78
CA ARG A 136 -4.48 17.89 -23.19
C ARG A 136 -4.30 19.38 -23.44
N ALA A 137 -4.80 20.25 -22.57
CA ALA A 137 -4.60 21.70 -22.67
C ALA A 137 -3.12 22.09 -22.51
N THR A 138 -2.38 21.41 -21.64
CA THR A 138 -0.92 21.61 -21.45
C THR A 138 -0.11 21.09 -22.64
N ILE A 139 -0.54 20.00 -23.30
CA ILE A 139 0.14 19.43 -24.48
C ILE A 139 -0.28 20.13 -25.79
N GLN A 140 -1.47 20.75 -25.85
CA GLN A 140 -1.98 21.53 -26.98
C GLN A 140 -1.62 23.03 -26.94
N GLU A 141 -0.52 23.40 -26.30
CA GLU A 141 0.31 24.49 -26.84
C GLU A 141 1.50 23.81 -27.53
N PRO A 142 1.44 23.57 -28.86
CA PRO A 142 1.48 24.66 -29.83
C PRO A 142 0.67 24.47 -31.14
N GLN A 143 0.38 25.61 -31.78
CA GLN A 143 0.07 25.83 -33.21
C GLN A 143 -1.41 26.03 -33.64
N VAL A 144 -1.68 27.32 -33.91
CA VAL A 144 -2.62 27.96 -34.85
C VAL A 144 -4.10 28.10 -34.48
N ALA A 145 -4.50 29.29 -33.99
CA ALA A 145 -5.25 30.29 -34.77
C ALA A 145 -5.94 31.36 -33.88
N GLY A 146 -5.40 32.59 -33.92
CA GLY A 146 -6.09 33.90 -33.86
C GLY A 146 -7.18 34.18 -32.81
N SER A 147 -6.84 34.96 -31.78
CA SER A 147 -7.50 36.25 -31.50
C SER A 147 -6.79 37.02 -30.37
N SER A 148 -6.23 38.18 -30.74
CA SER A 148 -5.88 39.35 -29.90
C SER A 148 -5.29 39.11 -28.50
N ARG A 149 -3.99 38.81 -28.44
CA ARG A 149 -3.16 39.17 -27.28
C ARG A 149 -2.14 40.18 -27.77
N SER A 150 -2.14 41.37 -27.16
CA SER A 150 -1.38 42.54 -27.61
C SER A 150 0.12 42.24 -27.63
N GLU A 151 0.76 42.47 -28.79
CA GLU A 151 2.19 42.27 -29.06
C GLU A 151 3.10 42.96 -28.01
N GLN A 152 2.60 43.99 -27.34
CA GLN A 152 3.30 44.71 -26.28
C GLN A 152 3.57 43.90 -25.00
N GLU A 153 2.73 42.92 -24.63
CA GLU A 153 2.97 42.13 -23.41
C GLU A 153 4.06 41.08 -23.59
N GLN A 154 4.22 40.58 -24.82
CA GLN A 154 5.21 39.55 -25.16
C GLN A 154 6.62 40.15 -25.28
N GLU A 155 6.73 41.34 -25.87
CA GLU A 155 7.98 42.10 -25.87
C GLU A 155 8.41 42.50 -24.45
N GLU A 156 7.46 42.86 -23.56
CA GLU A 156 7.79 43.23 -22.18
C GLU A 156 8.27 42.03 -21.34
N SER A 157 7.70 40.82 -21.57
CA SER A 157 8.18 39.60 -20.92
C SER A 157 9.56 39.16 -21.41
N ASP A 158 9.82 39.29 -22.72
CA ASP A 158 11.10 38.92 -23.31
C ASP A 158 12.21 39.93 -22.93
N LEU A 159 11.87 41.22 -22.85
CA LEU A 159 12.76 42.26 -22.35
C LEU A 159 13.08 42.06 -20.87
N ARG A 160 12.11 41.66 -20.03
CA ARG A 160 12.34 41.34 -18.61
C ARG A 160 13.20 40.09 -18.42
N LEU A 161 13.02 39.05 -19.25
CA LEU A 161 13.88 37.86 -19.23
C LEU A 161 15.32 38.19 -19.63
N ALA A 162 15.50 39.02 -20.66
CA ALA A 162 16.81 39.49 -21.11
C ALA A 162 17.49 40.41 -20.07
N GLN A 163 16.72 41.25 -19.35
CA GLN A 163 17.24 42.10 -18.28
C GLN A 163 17.66 41.29 -17.05
N LEU A 164 16.95 40.20 -16.73
CA LEU A 164 17.31 39.27 -15.65
C LEU A 164 18.59 38.48 -15.99
N GLN A 165 18.80 38.09 -17.25
CA GLN A 165 20.05 37.48 -17.71
C GLN A 165 21.27 38.41 -17.55
N HIS A 166 21.08 39.73 -17.72
CA HIS A 166 22.15 40.70 -17.64
C HIS A 166 22.56 41.10 -16.21
N GLN A 167 21.76 40.76 -15.20
CA GLN A 167 22.00 41.11 -13.79
C GLN A 167 22.74 40.02 -13.00
N LEU A 168 23.04 38.88 -13.61
CA LEU A 168 23.80 37.80 -12.98
C LEU A 168 25.29 37.92 -13.33
N PRO A 169 26.21 37.81 -12.36
CA PRO A 169 27.64 37.85 -12.64
C PRO A 169 28.04 36.67 -13.55
N ALA A 170 28.82 36.96 -14.59
CA ALA A 170 29.24 36.05 -15.66
C ALA A 170 30.26 34.96 -15.24
N ASN A 171 30.14 34.43 -14.03
CA ASN A 171 30.88 33.27 -13.56
C ASN A 171 29.87 32.17 -13.23
N GLU A 172 30.02 31.02 -13.91
CA GLU A 172 29.13 29.84 -13.92
C GLU A 172 28.02 29.86 -14.99
N PRO A 173 28.37 29.79 -16.30
CA PRO A 173 27.44 29.35 -17.34
C PRO A 173 27.07 27.88 -17.11
N GLY A 174 26.15 27.65 -16.19
CA GLY A 174 25.77 26.32 -15.73
C GLY A 174 24.73 26.34 -14.61
N ALA A 175 24.67 27.41 -13.80
CA ALA A 175 23.71 27.49 -12.69
C ALA A 175 22.24 27.54 -13.17
N LEU A 176 21.97 28.23 -14.29
CA LEU A 176 20.62 28.28 -14.88
C LEU A 176 20.25 26.96 -15.58
N MET A 177 21.23 26.30 -16.20
CA MET A 177 21.03 24.95 -16.75
C MET A 177 20.78 23.96 -15.62
N HIS A 178 21.49 24.05 -14.49
CA HIS A 178 21.25 23.20 -13.32
C HIS A 178 19.88 23.47 -12.68
N LEU A 179 19.42 24.71 -12.58
CA LEU A 179 18.08 25.03 -12.07
C LEU A 179 16.95 24.59 -13.02
N VAL A 180 17.17 24.67 -14.34
CA VAL A 180 16.23 24.16 -15.35
C VAL A 180 16.28 22.63 -15.41
N GLN A 181 17.44 22.01 -15.26
CA GLN A 181 17.65 20.56 -15.21
C GLN A 181 17.15 19.95 -13.89
N ASP A 182 17.17 20.70 -12.78
CA ASP A 182 16.57 20.33 -11.49
C ASP A 182 15.04 20.53 -11.47
N ALA A 183 14.50 21.37 -12.36
CA ALA A 183 13.05 21.53 -12.56
C ALA A 183 12.50 20.63 -13.67
N SER A 184 13.37 20.11 -14.54
CA SER A 184 13.08 19.15 -15.61
C SER A 184 13.73 17.79 -15.38
N SER A 185 14.23 17.55 -14.17
CA SER A 185 14.26 16.21 -13.62
C SER A 185 12.81 15.78 -13.54
N GLU A 186 12.34 15.17 -14.63
CA GLU A 186 11.29 14.18 -14.59
C GLU A 186 11.47 13.45 -13.27
N ILE A 187 10.55 13.65 -12.32
CA ILE A 187 10.53 12.89 -11.07
C ILE A 187 10.71 11.46 -11.53
N GLU A 188 11.89 10.87 -11.31
CA GLU A 188 12.20 9.53 -11.80
C GLU A 188 11.04 8.68 -11.31
N GLU A 189 10.14 8.29 -12.23
CA GLU A 189 8.91 7.63 -11.83
C GLU A 189 9.39 6.34 -11.16
N ASP A 190 9.25 6.25 -9.83
CA ASP A 190 9.70 5.09 -9.07
C ASP A 190 9.28 3.84 -9.85
N GLU A 191 10.18 2.88 -10.05
CA GLU A 191 9.88 1.66 -10.82
C GLU A 191 8.58 1.00 -10.34
N THR A 192 8.31 1.10 -9.04
CA THR A 192 7.08 0.67 -8.39
C THR A 192 5.82 1.39 -8.91
N THR A 193 5.88 2.70 -9.12
CA THR A 193 4.79 3.53 -9.67
C THR A 193 4.55 3.17 -11.14
N ARG A 194 5.61 2.95 -11.93
CA ARG A 194 5.50 2.49 -13.32
C ARG A 194 4.81 1.13 -13.42
N ASN A 195 5.19 0.19 -12.54
CA ASN A 195 4.54 -1.12 -12.46
C ASN A 195 3.07 -1.02 -12.04
N CYS A 196 2.71 -0.10 -11.13
CA CYS A 196 1.31 0.14 -10.75
C CYS A 196 0.50 0.70 -11.93
N LYS A 197 1.05 1.68 -12.64
CA LYS A 197 0.42 2.32 -13.81
C LYS A 197 0.16 1.32 -14.95
N ASN A 198 1.02 0.33 -15.11
CA ASN A 198 0.91 -0.65 -16.20
C ASN A 198 0.07 -1.89 -15.83
N LEU A 199 -0.33 -2.07 -14.56
CA LEU A 199 -0.96 -3.30 -14.10
C LEU A 199 -2.25 -3.64 -14.86
N PHE A 200 -3.18 -2.69 -14.98
CA PHE A 200 -4.41 -2.87 -15.76
C PHE A 200 -4.37 -2.13 -17.10
N GLN A 201 -3.18 -1.86 -17.63
CA GLN A 201 -3.05 -1.20 -18.93
C GLN A 201 -3.78 -2.01 -20.01
N ASN A 202 -4.54 -1.32 -20.85
CA ASN A 202 -5.38 -1.89 -21.91
C ASN A 202 -6.50 -2.84 -21.41
N LYS A 203 -6.80 -2.88 -20.11
CA LYS A 203 -7.98 -3.58 -19.59
C LYS A 203 -9.15 -2.61 -19.52
N LYS A 204 -10.22 -2.94 -20.25
CA LYS A 204 -11.52 -2.28 -20.13
C LYS A 204 -12.41 -3.11 -19.21
N ILE A 205 -12.71 -2.56 -18.05
CA ILE A 205 -13.45 -3.22 -16.98
C ILE A 205 -14.84 -2.60 -16.86
N PHE A 206 -15.87 -3.44 -16.88
CA PHE A 206 -17.26 -3.01 -16.68
C PHE A 206 -17.77 -3.42 -15.30
N LEU A 207 -18.41 -2.49 -14.59
CA LEU A 207 -18.96 -2.69 -13.25
C LEU A 207 -20.48 -2.85 -13.30
N SER A 208 -20.97 -3.99 -12.81
CA SER A 208 -22.42 -4.24 -12.68
C SER A 208 -23.03 -3.46 -11.51
N ARG A 209 -24.35 -3.25 -11.52
CA ARG A 209 -25.03 -2.46 -10.47
C ARG A 209 -24.79 -2.87 -9.01
N GLU A 210 -24.53 -4.15 -8.75
CA GLU A 210 -24.40 -4.69 -7.38
C GLU A 210 -23.03 -4.46 -6.75
N VAL A 211 -22.00 -4.14 -7.54
CA VAL A 211 -20.63 -4.05 -7.02
C VAL A 211 -20.38 -2.68 -6.37
N PRO A 212 -19.45 -2.57 -5.39
CA PRO A 212 -19.15 -1.30 -4.72
C PRO A 212 -18.48 -0.31 -5.69
N ARG A 213 -19.31 0.49 -6.39
CA ARG A 213 -18.91 1.40 -7.46
C ARG A 213 -17.81 2.36 -7.04
N GLU A 214 -17.97 3.08 -5.94
CA GLU A 214 -17.04 4.13 -5.52
C GLU A 214 -15.62 3.60 -5.28
N SER A 215 -15.49 2.42 -4.66
CA SER A 215 -14.18 1.82 -4.42
C SER A 215 -13.50 1.39 -5.72
N LEU A 216 -14.23 0.71 -6.61
CA LEU A 216 -13.67 0.22 -7.87
C LEU A 216 -13.37 1.35 -8.86
N LEU A 217 -14.16 2.43 -8.85
CA LEU A 217 -13.89 3.65 -9.63
C LEU A 217 -12.63 4.39 -9.17
N PHE A 218 -12.26 4.30 -7.90
CA PHE A 218 -10.99 4.83 -7.42
C PHE A 218 -9.83 3.89 -7.77
N VAL A 219 -10.02 2.60 -7.50
CA VAL A 219 -8.94 1.62 -7.51
C VAL A 219 -8.51 1.25 -8.93
N ILE A 220 -9.44 1.00 -9.86
CA ILE A 220 -9.09 0.57 -11.23
C ILE A 220 -8.27 1.63 -11.98
N PRO A 221 -8.69 2.92 -12.02
CA PRO A 221 -7.92 3.96 -12.70
C PRO A 221 -6.57 4.24 -12.04
N ALA A 222 -6.47 4.08 -10.70
CA ALA A 222 -5.20 4.21 -10.00
C ALA A 222 -4.13 3.21 -10.47
N PHE A 223 -4.54 2.13 -11.14
CA PHE A 223 -3.68 1.09 -11.71
C PHE A 223 -3.70 1.07 -13.25
N GLY A 224 -4.16 2.16 -13.87
CA GLY A 224 -4.14 2.35 -15.33
C GLY A 224 -5.24 1.62 -16.11
N GLY A 225 -6.23 1.07 -15.42
CA GLY A 225 -7.38 0.43 -16.05
C GLY A 225 -8.46 1.43 -16.46
N ILE A 226 -9.21 1.11 -17.52
CA ILE A 226 -10.37 1.90 -17.93
C ILE A 226 -11.62 1.27 -17.34
N VAL A 227 -12.43 2.07 -16.65
CA VAL A 227 -13.62 1.59 -15.94
C VAL A 227 -14.89 2.24 -16.49
N SER A 228 -15.95 1.46 -16.62
CA SER A 228 -17.32 1.93 -16.83
C SER A 228 -18.28 1.19 -15.91
N TRP A 229 -19.49 1.72 -15.76
CA TRP A 229 -20.52 1.16 -14.90
C TRP A 229 -21.87 1.13 -15.58
N GLU A 230 -22.77 0.34 -15.04
CA GLU A 230 -24.17 0.35 -15.44
C GLU A 230 -24.88 1.62 -14.93
N GLY A 231 -25.37 2.46 -15.85
CA GLY A 231 -26.17 3.64 -15.55
C GLY A 231 -25.78 4.88 -16.34
N ASP A 232 -26.49 5.99 -16.07
CA ASP A 232 -26.23 7.26 -16.73
C ASP A 232 -24.86 7.84 -16.37
N GLY A 233 -24.23 8.52 -17.33
CA GLY A 233 -22.90 9.12 -17.16
C GLY A 233 -21.73 8.14 -17.33
N ALA A 234 -22.02 6.87 -17.62
CA ALA A 234 -21.02 5.85 -17.90
C ALA A 234 -20.24 6.15 -19.20
N PRO A 235 -18.92 5.90 -19.25
CA PRO A 235 -18.08 6.13 -20.43
C PRO A 235 -18.43 5.28 -21.65
N PHE A 236 -18.79 4.01 -21.41
CA PHE A 236 -19.18 3.04 -22.44
C PHE A 236 -20.26 2.10 -21.92
N ALA A 237 -21.13 1.64 -22.81
CA ALA A 237 -22.27 0.79 -22.47
C ALA A 237 -21.85 -0.68 -22.26
N GLU A 238 -22.71 -1.47 -21.60
CA GLU A 238 -22.51 -2.91 -21.43
C GLU A 238 -22.41 -3.65 -22.77
N SER A 239 -22.98 -3.11 -23.86
CA SER A 239 -22.94 -3.73 -25.18
C SER A 239 -21.61 -3.53 -25.94
N ASP A 240 -20.61 -2.86 -25.36
CA ASP A 240 -19.34 -2.60 -26.04
C ASP A 240 -18.46 -3.87 -26.11
N ASP A 241 -18.19 -4.37 -27.32
CA ASP A 241 -17.38 -5.58 -27.55
C ASP A 241 -15.93 -5.45 -27.10
N SER A 242 -15.43 -4.23 -26.89
CA SER A 242 -14.06 -3.99 -26.44
C SER A 242 -13.83 -4.20 -24.93
N ILE A 243 -14.90 -4.47 -24.17
CA ILE A 243 -14.82 -4.81 -22.74
C ILE A 243 -14.08 -6.15 -22.59
N THR A 244 -13.07 -6.20 -21.72
CA THR A 244 -12.31 -7.44 -21.47
C THR A 244 -12.81 -8.17 -20.22
N HIS A 245 -13.10 -7.44 -19.15
CA HIS A 245 -13.56 -8.02 -17.88
C HIS A 245 -14.85 -7.36 -17.42
N GLN A 246 -15.77 -8.16 -16.91
CA GLN A 246 -17.02 -7.70 -16.31
C GLN A 246 -17.07 -8.15 -14.85
N ILE A 247 -17.13 -7.18 -13.94
CA ILE A 247 -17.16 -7.43 -12.49
C ILE A 247 -18.61 -7.63 -12.06
N VAL A 248 -18.89 -8.79 -11.47
CA VAL A 248 -20.24 -9.22 -11.07
C VAL A 248 -20.19 -9.84 -9.67
N ASP A 249 -21.15 -9.47 -8.82
CA ASP A 249 -21.36 -10.05 -7.48
C ASP A 249 -22.75 -10.69 -7.37
N ARG A 250 -23.09 -11.54 -8.35
CA ARG A 250 -24.31 -12.35 -8.39
C ARG A 250 -23.93 -13.82 -8.50
N PRO A 251 -24.78 -14.77 -8.06
CA PRO A 251 -24.47 -16.19 -8.20
C PRO A 251 -24.51 -16.67 -9.66
N THR A 252 -25.31 -16.01 -10.52
CA THR A 252 -25.42 -16.33 -11.94
C THR A 252 -25.54 -15.04 -12.75
N GLN A 253 -25.01 -15.08 -13.97
CA GLN A 253 -25.14 -14.02 -14.96
C GLN A 253 -26.05 -14.53 -16.08
N GLY A 254 -27.10 -13.78 -16.42
CA GLY A 254 -28.04 -14.16 -17.46
C GLY A 254 -27.45 -13.98 -18.87
N HIS A 255 -27.08 -12.75 -19.20
CA HIS A 255 -26.47 -12.42 -20.49
C HIS A 255 -24.94 -12.51 -20.41
N VAL A 256 -24.35 -13.41 -21.17
CA VAL A 256 -22.91 -13.70 -21.17
C VAL A 256 -22.35 -13.46 -22.58
N TYR A 257 -21.34 -12.61 -22.67
CA TYR A 257 -20.55 -12.42 -23.88
C TYR A 257 -19.33 -13.35 -23.85
N LEU A 258 -19.14 -14.16 -24.90
CA LEU A 258 -18.01 -15.10 -24.95
C LEU A 258 -16.63 -14.43 -25.00
N SER A 259 -16.56 -13.18 -25.46
CA SER A 259 -15.33 -12.39 -25.51
C SER A 259 -14.88 -11.84 -24.15
N ARG A 260 -15.67 -12.04 -23.09
CA ARG A 260 -15.49 -11.38 -21.80
C ARG A 260 -15.31 -12.37 -20.66
N GLU A 261 -14.47 -11.97 -19.72
CA GLU A 261 -14.28 -12.71 -18.48
C GLU A 261 -15.15 -12.13 -17.36
N TYR A 262 -15.98 -12.98 -16.77
CA TYR A 262 -16.89 -12.62 -15.69
C TYR A 262 -16.27 -13.00 -14.35
N VAL A 263 -15.88 -12.00 -13.56
CA VAL A 263 -15.13 -12.21 -12.32
C VAL A 263 -15.75 -11.45 -11.15
N GLN A 264 -15.50 -11.96 -9.95
CA GLN A 264 -15.91 -11.32 -8.70
C GLN A 264 -15.05 -10.10 -8.38
N PRO A 265 -15.56 -9.10 -7.63
CA PRO A 265 -14.82 -7.88 -7.29
C PRO A 265 -13.54 -8.14 -6.49
N GLN A 266 -13.46 -9.27 -5.77
CA GLN A 266 -12.27 -9.65 -5.02
C GLN A 266 -11.03 -9.77 -5.92
N TRP A 267 -11.20 -10.22 -7.17
CA TRP A 267 -10.11 -10.37 -8.13
C TRP A 267 -9.31 -9.07 -8.33
N VAL A 268 -10.01 -7.93 -8.40
CA VAL A 268 -9.36 -6.62 -8.59
C VAL A 268 -8.43 -6.29 -7.41
N TYR A 269 -8.93 -6.47 -6.18
CA TYR A 269 -8.15 -6.18 -4.97
C TYR A 269 -6.96 -7.14 -4.81
N ASP A 270 -7.16 -8.43 -5.11
CA ASP A 270 -6.10 -9.43 -5.00
C ASP A 270 -5.02 -9.23 -6.07
N CYS A 271 -5.38 -8.87 -7.31
CA CYS A 271 -4.41 -8.51 -8.35
C CYS A 271 -3.54 -7.32 -7.93
N ILE A 272 -4.15 -6.32 -7.30
CA ILE A 272 -3.46 -5.11 -6.85
C ILE A 272 -2.44 -5.41 -5.75
N ASN A 273 -2.83 -6.21 -4.77
CA ASN A 273 -1.92 -6.58 -3.69
C ASN A 273 -0.83 -7.54 -4.17
N ALA A 274 -1.16 -8.42 -5.12
CA ALA A 274 -0.21 -9.33 -5.74
C ALA A 274 0.71 -8.64 -6.75
N ARG A 275 0.37 -7.43 -7.22
CA ARG A 275 1.09 -6.67 -8.27
C ARG A 275 1.21 -7.41 -9.60
N ILE A 276 0.31 -8.35 -9.85
CA ILE A 276 0.24 -9.15 -11.08
C ILE A 276 -1.23 -9.38 -11.42
N ILE A 277 -1.51 -9.63 -12.70
CA ILE A 277 -2.83 -10.09 -13.13
C ILE A 277 -2.96 -11.56 -12.72
N LEU A 278 -3.87 -11.84 -11.78
CA LEU A 278 -4.15 -13.19 -11.31
C LEU A 278 -5.04 -13.94 -12.31
N PRO A 279 -4.93 -15.28 -12.38
CA PRO A 279 -5.86 -16.11 -13.15
C PRO A 279 -7.31 -15.87 -12.71
N THR A 280 -8.23 -15.85 -13.67
CA THR A 280 -9.64 -15.50 -13.43
C THR A 280 -10.52 -16.69 -13.07
N GLU A 281 -10.10 -17.93 -13.36
CA GLU A 281 -10.82 -19.17 -13.07
C GLU A 281 -11.23 -19.35 -11.59
N PRO A 282 -10.40 -19.02 -10.58
CA PRO A 282 -10.79 -19.13 -9.18
C PRO A 282 -11.75 -18.01 -8.73
N TYR A 283 -11.87 -16.92 -9.50
CA TYR A 283 -12.72 -15.77 -9.19
C TYR A 283 -13.99 -15.71 -10.04
N MET A 284 -14.24 -16.71 -10.88
CA MET A 284 -15.43 -16.76 -11.72
C MET A 284 -16.70 -16.64 -10.90
N VAL A 285 -17.71 -16.03 -11.51
CA VAL A 285 -19.06 -15.92 -10.98
C VAL A 285 -19.61 -17.30 -10.61
N GLY A 286 -20.17 -17.42 -9.39
CA GLY A 286 -20.75 -18.67 -8.88
C GLY A 286 -19.75 -19.67 -8.26
N ARG A 287 -18.45 -19.35 -8.21
CA ARG A 287 -17.45 -20.12 -7.45
C ARG A 287 -17.12 -19.45 -6.12
N ASP A 288 -16.69 -20.23 -5.14
CA ASP A 288 -16.14 -19.69 -3.90
C ASP A 288 -14.75 -19.08 -4.19
N PRO A 289 -14.56 -17.76 -3.99
CA PRO A 289 -13.29 -17.11 -4.25
C PRO A 289 -12.21 -17.60 -3.27
N PRO A 290 -10.92 -17.46 -3.62
CA PRO A 290 -9.83 -17.78 -2.71
C PRO A 290 -9.86 -16.88 -1.47
N PRO A 291 -9.16 -17.24 -0.37
CA PRO A 291 -9.12 -16.39 0.82
C PRO A 291 -8.47 -15.03 0.55
N HIS A 292 -9.18 -13.93 0.84
CA HIS A 292 -8.65 -12.57 0.73
C HIS A 292 -7.58 -12.33 1.81
N LEU A 293 -6.32 -12.15 1.38
CA LEU A 293 -5.17 -11.98 2.28
C LEU A 293 -4.90 -10.50 2.58
N SER A 294 -4.58 -10.21 3.84
CA SER A 294 -4.21 -8.84 4.23
C SER A 294 -2.79 -8.51 3.80
N PRO A 295 -2.56 -7.45 3.01
CA PRO A 295 -1.23 -7.03 2.60
C PRO A 295 -0.47 -6.28 3.71
N PHE A 296 -1.10 -6.09 4.87
CA PHE A 296 -0.52 -5.40 6.04
C PHE A 296 0.09 -6.37 7.06
N VAL A 297 -0.14 -7.67 6.89
CA VAL A 297 0.41 -8.71 7.76
C VAL A 297 1.70 -9.22 7.16
N ASP A 298 2.72 -9.35 8.02
CA ASP A 298 3.95 -10.06 7.67
C ASP A 298 3.83 -11.52 8.12
N ASP A 299 3.54 -12.40 7.16
CA ASP A 299 3.34 -13.83 7.41
C ASP A 299 4.55 -14.51 8.06
N GLU A 300 5.76 -14.00 7.79
CA GLU A 300 7.02 -14.57 8.31
C GLU A 300 7.21 -14.20 9.78
N ALA A 301 6.90 -12.95 10.12
CA ALA A 301 6.89 -12.48 11.51
C ALA A 301 5.77 -13.13 12.35
N GLU A 302 4.64 -13.49 11.73
CA GLU A 302 3.55 -14.21 12.40
C GLU A 302 3.83 -15.72 12.56
N GLY A 303 4.76 -16.29 11.78
CA GLY A 303 5.15 -17.69 11.86
C GLY A 303 4.15 -18.66 11.23
N TYR A 304 3.20 -18.16 10.43
CA TYR A 304 2.26 -18.97 9.66
C TYR A 304 1.99 -18.33 8.31
N VAL A 305 2.38 -19.02 7.23
CA VAL A 305 2.12 -18.61 5.85
C VAL A 305 0.92 -19.39 5.30
N PRO A 306 -0.21 -18.74 4.98
CA PRO A 306 -1.35 -19.38 4.33
C PRO A 306 -0.97 -20.02 2.98
N ASP A 307 -1.65 -21.09 2.57
CA ASP A 307 -1.30 -21.78 1.32
C ASP A 307 -1.51 -20.89 0.09
N TYR A 308 -2.57 -20.09 0.10
CA TYR A 308 -2.83 -19.16 -1.00
C TYR A 308 -1.73 -18.11 -1.15
N ALA A 309 -1.11 -17.68 -0.04
CA ALA A 309 0.04 -16.78 -0.08
C ALA A 309 1.23 -17.42 -0.81
N LYS A 310 1.43 -18.73 -0.65
CA LYS A 310 2.48 -19.48 -1.38
C LYS A 310 2.15 -19.56 -2.87
N THR A 311 0.89 -19.79 -3.23
CA THR A 311 0.44 -19.79 -4.63
C THR A 311 0.67 -18.43 -5.28
N ILE A 312 0.35 -17.33 -4.60
CA ILE A 312 0.64 -15.97 -5.11
C ILE A 312 2.14 -15.77 -5.31
N ARG A 313 2.99 -16.17 -4.34
CA ARG A 313 4.45 -16.06 -4.47
C ARG A 313 4.98 -16.85 -5.69
N GLN A 314 4.42 -18.03 -5.96
CA GLN A 314 4.76 -18.83 -7.14
C GLN A 314 4.34 -18.13 -8.44
N LEU A 315 3.12 -17.58 -8.50
CA LEU A 315 2.64 -16.83 -9.66
C LEU A 315 3.48 -15.55 -9.89
N GLN A 316 3.88 -14.86 -8.82
CA GLN A 316 4.78 -13.72 -8.90
C GLN A 316 6.16 -14.12 -9.44
N ALA A 317 6.69 -15.26 -9.02
CA ALA A 317 7.96 -15.78 -9.54
C ALA A 317 7.85 -16.14 -11.03
N ALA A 318 6.75 -16.78 -11.45
CA ALA A 318 6.49 -17.11 -12.85
C ALA A 318 6.35 -15.86 -13.73
N ALA A 319 5.60 -14.85 -13.26
CA ALA A 319 5.43 -13.59 -13.98
C ALA A 319 6.76 -12.83 -14.15
N LYS A 320 7.69 -12.96 -13.20
CA LYS A 320 9.03 -12.37 -13.31
C LYS A 320 9.94 -13.16 -14.26
N SER A 321 9.80 -14.47 -14.36
CA SER A 321 10.60 -15.29 -15.29
C SER A 321 10.19 -15.10 -16.75
N ASP A 322 8.91 -14.86 -17.04
CA ASP A 322 8.42 -14.63 -18.40
C ASP A 322 8.88 -13.28 -19.00
N ILE A 323 9.43 -12.38 -18.18
CA ILE A 323 10.02 -11.10 -18.61
C ILE A 323 11.47 -11.29 -19.11
N GLN A 324 12.03 -12.51 -19.10
CA GLN A 324 13.30 -12.78 -19.77
C GLN A 324 13.15 -12.68 -21.30
N PRO A 325 13.86 -11.78 -21.99
CA PRO A 325 13.77 -11.69 -23.44
C PRO A 325 14.40 -12.93 -24.08
N LEU A 326 13.72 -13.50 -25.07
CA LEU A 326 14.27 -14.58 -25.90
C LEU A 326 15.59 -14.13 -26.56
N PRO A 327 16.61 -15.01 -26.64
CA PRO A 327 17.84 -14.70 -27.34
C PRO A 327 17.59 -14.82 -28.85
N GLY A 328 17.66 -13.69 -29.55
CA GLY A 328 17.73 -13.64 -31.01
C GLY A 328 16.90 -12.51 -31.61
N THR A 329 17.50 -11.33 -31.80
CA THR A 329 18.04 -10.86 -33.10
C THR A 329 18.35 -9.36 -33.00
N GLY A 330 19.61 -8.96 -33.18
CA GLY A 330 19.98 -7.61 -33.63
C GLY A 330 20.57 -6.64 -32.60
N ASN A 331 21.88 -6.75 -32.39
CA ASN A 331 22.87 -5.70 -32.15
C ASN A 331 22.49 -4.52 -31.23
N ASP A 332 22.74 -4.69 -29.93
CA ASP A 332 23.30 -3.67 -29.03
C ASP A 332 23.83 -4.40 -27.77
N GLU A 333 24.70 -5.39 -28.01
CA GLU A 333 25.41 -6.14 -26.98
C GLU A 333 26.74 -5.44 -26.70
N PHE A 334 26.87 -4.72 -25.59
CA PHE A 334 28.12 -4.72 -24.81
C PHE A 334 28.01 -4.06 -23.42
N ASP A 335 26.90 -3.39 -23.06
CA ASP A 335 26.82 -2.67 -21.76
C ASP A 335 25.83 -3.28 -20.73
N ASN A 336 24.90 -4.14 -21.15
CA ASN A 336 23.81 -4.59 -20.27
C ASN A 336 24.06 -5.93 -19.54
N SER A 337 25.05 -6.72 -19.97
CA SER A 337 25.42 -7.98 -19.34
C SER A 337 26.24 -7.82 -18.06
N GLN A 338 26.96 -6.70 -17.92
CA GLN A 338 27.75 -6.40 -16.72
C GLN A 338 26.89 -5.83 -15.59
N ASN A 339 25.90 -5.00 -15.88
CA ASN A 339 25.01 -4.43 -14.85
C ASN A 339 24.09 -5.48 -14.20
N MET A 340 23.51 -6.41 -14.96
CA MET A 340 22.63 -7.45 -14.39
C MET A 340 23.37 -8.47 -13.50
N LEU A 341 24.63 -8.80 -13.85
CA LEU A 341 25.48 -9.62 -12.99
C LEU A 341 25.94 -8.81 -11.79
N ALA A 342 26.31 -7.53 -11.96
CA ALA A 342 26.71 -6.65 -10.87
C ALA A 342 25.61 -6.50 -9.81
N GLU A 343 24.34 -6.29 -10.18
CA GLU A 343 23.24 -6.17 -9.21
C GLU A 343 22.94 -7.47 -8.45
N GLY A 344 23.07 -8.62 -9.12
CA GLY A 344 22.94 -9.94 -8.50
C GLY A 344 24.09 -10.27 -7.55
N PHE A 345 25.32 -9.84 -7.90
CA PHE A 345 26.47 -9.92 -7.00
C PHE A 345 26.31 -8.95 -5.82
N ILE A 346 25.99 -7.67 -6.05
CA ILE A 346 25.80 -6.63 -5.02
C ILE A 346 24.77 -7.07 -3.97
N ASN A 347 23.57 -7.52 -4.37
CA ASN A 347 22.55 -8.01 -3.43
C ASN A 347 22.99 -9.24 -2.62
N ARG A 348 23.79 -10.13 -3.23
CA ARG A 348 24.32 -11.32 -2.54
C ARG A 348 25.46 -10.96 -1.59
N THR A 349 26.37 -10.06 -1.99
CA THR A 349 27.43 -9.54 -1.10
C THR A 349 26.84 -8.73 0.03
N GLU A 350 25.85 -7.86 -0.19
CA GLU A 350 25.20 -7.12 0.89
C GLU A 350 24.45 -8.03 1.86
N ALA A 351 23.79 -9.08 1.37
CA ALA A 351 23.15 -10.09 2.22
C ALA A 351 24.17 -10.92 3.02
N MET A 352 25.34 -11.23 2.44
CA MET A 352 26.42 -11.93 3.12
C MET A 352 27.13 -11.04 4.14
N ASP A 353 27.46 -9.78 3.79
CA ASP A 353 28.02 -8.77 4.69
C ASP A 353 27.08 -8.46 5.86
N ALA A 354 25.77 -8.38 5.60
CA ALA A 354 24.77 -8.17 6.66
C ALA A 354 24.65 -9.40 7.58
N ALA A 355 24.79 -10.61 7.04
CA ALA A 355 24.83 -11.83 7.84
C ALA A 355 26.11 -11.94 8.67
N GLU A 356 27.26 -11.56 8.10
CA GLU A 356 28.57 -11.54 8.76
C GLU A 356 28.62 -10.49 9.87
N LYS A 357 28.20 -9.24 9.58
CA LYS A 357 28.07 -8.18 10.59
C LYS A 357 27.09 -8.55 11.70
N LYS A 358 26.02 -9.30 11.39
CA LYS A 358 25.08 -9.80 12.41
C LYS A 358 25.68 -10.90 13.28
N GLN A 359 26.49 -11.79 12.69
CA GLN A 359 27.23 -12.80 13.45
C GLN A 359 28.31 -12.16 14.33
N GLU A 360 29.04 -11.17 13.78
CA GLU A 360 30.05 -10.42 14.49
C GLU A 360 29.45 -9.60 15.64
N MET A 361 28.31 -8.94 15.41
CA MET A 361 27.56 -8.23 16.45
C MET A 361 27.05 -9.18 17.54
N MET A 362 26.55 -10.37 17.19
CA MET A 362 26.18 -11.40 18.18
C MET A 362 27.38 -11.92 18.96
N PHE A 363 28.55 -12.04 18.32
CA PHE A 363 29.77 -12.47 18.97
C PHE A 363 30.29 -11.40 19.95
N LEU A 364 30.31 -10.12 19.52
CA LEU A 364 30.67 -8.99 20.36
C LEU A 364 29.69 -8.82 21.54
N GLU A 365 28.38 -9.00 21.30
CA GLU A 365 27.37 -8.93 22.35
C GLU A 365 27.59 -10.03 23.40
N LYS A 366 27.95 -11.25 22.98
CA LYS A 366 28.33 -12.34 23.90
C LYS A 366 29.62 -12.04 24.68
N GLN A 367 30.63 -11.47 24.02
CA GLN A 367 31.88 -11.10 24.68
C GLN A 367 31.64 -10.01 25.73
N TYR A 368 30.94 -8.95 25.35
CA TYR A 368 30.55 -7.88 26.27
C TYR A 368 29.73 -8.42 27.45
N HIS A 369 28.80 -9.34 27.19
CA HIS A 369 27.99 -9.93 28.25
C HIS A 369 28.82 -10.80 29.22
N ASN A 370 29.84 -11.50 28.71
CA ASN A 370 30.78 -12.27 29.53
C ASN A 370 31.73 -11.37 30.33
N GLU A 371 32.20 -10.27 29.75
CA GLU A 371 33.08 -9.31 30.42
C GLU A 371 32.35 -8.60 31.55
N LEU A 372 31.13 -8.13 31.30
CA LEU A 372 30.25 -7.55 32.32
C LEU A 372 29.96 -8.55 33.46
N LYS A 373 29.87 -9.84 33.14
CA LYS A 373 29.67 -10.91 34.12
C LYS A 373 30.92 -11.12 34.98
N MET A 374 32.12 -10.99 34.43
CA MET A 374 33.39 -11.06 35.18
C MET A 374 33.59 -9.83 36.07
N GLU A 375 33.23 -8.63 35.59
CA GLU A 375 33.25 -7.40 36.39
C GLU A 375 32.27 -7.47 37.57
N LEU A 376 31.05 -7.98 37.34
CA LEU A 376 30.04 -8.18 38.40
C LEU A 376 30.42 -9.27 39.41
N GLN A 377 31.23 -10.25 39.01
CA GLN A 377 31.82 -11.25 39.92
C GLN A 377 33.05 -10.73 40.67
N GLY A 378 33.45 -9.47 40.46
CA GLY A 378 34.48 -8.79 41.25
C GLY A 378 35.90 -9.26 40.99
N VAL A 379 36.16 -9.91 39.84
CA VAL A 379 37.53 -10.28 39.45
C VAL A 379 38.13 -9.12 38.66
N SER A 380 38.61 -8.11 39.38
CA SER A 380 39.50 -7.11 38.79
C SER A 380 40.83 -7.80 38.45
N SER A 381 41.20 -7.78 37.17
CA SER A 381 42.51 -8.20 36.67
C SER A 381 43.62 -7.32 37.23
N ILE A 382 44.06 -7.55 38.47
CA ILE A 382 45.40 -7.25 39.00
C ILE A 382 45.72 -8.34 40.06
N ASN A 383 46.74 -9.14 39.74
CA ASN A 383 47.56 -9.99 40.60
C ASN A 383 46.90 -11.19 41.32
N LYS A 384 47.36 -12.40 40.94
CA LYS A 384 47.89 -13.39 41.90
C LYS A 384 48.79 -14.42 41.20
N LEU A 385 50.10 -14.22 41.33
CA LEU A 385 51.05 -15.31 41.52
C LEU A 385 51.01 -15.69 43.02
N ASN A 386 50.93 -16.99 43.28
CA ASN A 386 51.24 -17.72 44.51
C ASN A 386 50.46 -17.41 45.80
N SER A 387 49.72 -18.39 46.31
CA SER A 387 50.13 -19.22 47.47
C SER A 387 48.98 -20.12 47.93
N GLU A 388 49.38 -21.30 48.40
CA GLU A 388 48.60 -22.43 48.91
C GLU A 388 47.85 -22.11 50.22
N ASP A 389 46.70 -22.75 50.45
CA ASP A 389 46.41 -23.62 51.62
C ASP A 389 44.88 -23.76 51.90
N THR A 390 44.41 -24.99 51.69
CA THR A 390 43.76 -25.92 52.64
C THR A 390 42.62 -25.47 53.60
N GLU A 391 41.47 -26.15 53.43
CA GLU A 391 40.38 -26.56 54.36
C GLU A 391 39.54 -25.56 55.19
N SER A 392 38.19 -25.62 55.03
CA SER A 392 37.30 -26.28 56.02
C SER A 392 35.79 -26.18 55.72
N LYS A 393 35.15 -27.36 55.71
CA LYS A 393 33.81 -27.79 56.20
C LYS A 393 32.53 -26.99 55.90
N GLU A 394 31.68 -27.66 55.11
CA GLU A 394 30.26 -27.99 55.34
C GLU A 394 29.49 -27.27 56.47
N GLN A 395 28.44 -26.56 56.06
CA GLN A 395 27.16 -26.51 56.77
C GLN A 395 26.01 -26.69 55.77
N SER A 396 25.04 -27.47 56.22
CA SER A 396 23.97 -28.19 55.52
C SER A 396 22.84 -27.34 54.91
N LEU A 397 22.25 -27.91 53.85
CA LEU A 397 21.05 -27.51 53.09
C LEU A 397 19.82 -27.19 53.96
N PRO A 398 18.85 -26.44 53.40
CA PRO A 398 17.57 -27.10 53.12
C PRO A 398 17.17 -27.02 51.65
N ASP A 399 16.66 -28.17 51.22
CA ASP A 399 15.93 -28.49 50.02
C ASP A 399 14.81 -27.46 49.73
N VAL A 400 14.89 -26.77 48.60
CA VAL A 400 13.75 -26.08 47.98
C VAL A 400 13.71 -26.50 46.53
N GLU A 401 12.93 -27.55 46.31
CA GLU A 401 12.17 -27.92 45.12
C GLU A 401 12.52 -27.17 43.82
N GLU A 402 13.00 -27.95 42.85
CA GLU A 402 12.91 -27.75 41.39
C GLU A 402 11.92 -26.66 40.94
N GLN A 403 12.32 -25.40 41.00
CA GLN A 403 11.73 -24.35 40.18
C GLN A 403 12.47 -24.34 38.85
N SER A 404 11.81 -24.99 37.88
CA SER A 404 11.99 -24.88 36.43
C SER A 404 13.07 -23.88 36.01
N ALA A 405 14.08 -24.36 35.28
CA ALA A 405 15.17 -23.59 34.69
C ALA A 405 14.76 -22.19 34.18
N GLU A 406 14.69 -21.20 35.07
CA GLU A 406 14.64 -19.80 34.69
C GLU A 406 16.09 -19.42 34.36
N ASP A 407 16.31 -19.11 33.09
CA ASP A 407 17.60 -18.68 32.53
C ASP A 407 18.35 -17.76 33.52
N PRO A 408 19.61 -18.06 33.94
CA PRO A 408 20.31 -17.31 35.00
C PRO A 408 20.47 -15.81 34.68
N SER A 409 20.38 -15.44 33.40
CA SER A 409 20.34 -14.06 32.91
C SER A 409 19.09 -13.29 33.36
N ARG A 410 17.98 -13.99 33.61
CA ARG A 410 16.70 -13.42 34.06
C ARG A 410 16.78 -12.95 35.50
N LEU A 411 17.61 -13.60 36.33
CA LEU A 411 17.91 -13.24 37.71
C LEU A 411 18.85 -12.04 37.86
N MET A 412 19.47 -11.55 36.78
CA MET A 412 20.34 -10.35 36.81
C MET A 412 19.67 -9.08 36.27
N MET A 413 18.45 -9.19 35.72
CA MET A 413 17.72 -8.04 35.18
C MET A 413 17.04 -7.21 36.27
N SER A 414 16.91 -5.90 36.08
CA SER A 414 16.06 -5.05 36.95
C SER A 414 14.59 -5.51 36.92
N ARG A 415 13.85 -5.33 38.03
CA ARG A 415 12.43 -5.75 38.16
C ARG A 415 11.56 -5.27 36.99
N LYS A 416 11.73 -4.03 36.52
CA LYS A 416 11.01 -3.48 35.36
C LYS A 416 11.36 -4.21 34.05
N LYS A 417 12.63 -4.54 33.82
CA LYS A 417 13.10 -5.29 32.64
C LYS A 417 12.63 -6.75 32.67
N ARG A 418 12.60 -7.39 33.84
CA ARG A 418 12.02 -8.75 34.00
C ARG A 418 10.54 -8.78 33.68
N GLY A 419 9.78 -7.78 34.15
CA GLY A 419 8.35 -7.65 33.83
C GLY A 419 8.11 -7.51 32.34
N LEU A 420 8.87 -6.64 31.67
CA LEU A 420 8.80 -6.46 30.22
C LEU A 420 9.17 -7.76 29.46
N TYR A 421 10.23 -8.45 29.89
CA TYR A 421 10.65 -9.70 29.27
C TYR A 421 9.62 -10.82 29.45
N LYS A 422 9.02 -10.95 30.66
CA LYS A 422 7.89 -11.85 30.93
C LYS A 422 6.69 -11.52 30.04
N ALA A 423 6.36 -10.23 29.86
CA ALA A 423 5.28 -9.80 28.97
C ALA A 423 5.56 -10.14 27.49
N ILE A 424 6.80 -9.94 27.02
CA ILE A 424 7.21 -10.30 25.65
C ILE A 424 7.13 -11.81 25.44
N GLU A 425 7.60 -12.61 26.41
CA GLU A 425 7.56 -14.07 26.32
C GLU A 425 6.12 -14.60 26.33
N MET A 426 5.26 -14.07 27.21
CA MET A 426 3.83 -14.38 27.18
C MET A 426 3.19 -14.03 25.84
N GLY A 427 3.53 -12.87 25.27
CA GLY A 427 3.07 -12.48 23.93
C GLY A 427 3.55 -13.43 22.83
N LYS A 428 4.80 -13.90 22.89
CA LYS A 428 5.34 -14.92 21.96
C LYS A 428 4.64 -16.27 22.13
N GLN A 429 4.39 -16.70 23.36
CA GLN A 429 3.73 -17.96 23.65
C GLN A 429 2.26 -17.94 23.15
N GLN A 430 1.52 -16.88 23.42
CA GLN A 430 0.16 -16.70 22.91
C GLN A 430 0.11 -16.69 21.37
N LYS A 431 1.11 -16.07 20.71
CA LYS A 431 1.23 -16.14 19.25
C LYS A 431 1.45 -17.57 18.76
N LYS A 432 2.36 -18.33 19.38
CA LYS A 432 2.61 -19.75 19.05
C LYS A 432 1.36 -20.60 19.21
N GLU A 433 0.67 -20.49 20.34
CA GLU A 433 -0.58 -21.22 20.61
C GLU A 433 -1.67 -20.88 19.58
N ARG A 434 -1.77 -19.62 19.17
CA ARG A 434 -2.72 -19.19 18.13
C ARG A 434 -2.39 -19.83 16.78
N VAL A 435 -1.11 -19.86 16.41
CA VAL A 435 -0.63 -20.52 15.18
C VAL A 435 -0.91 -22.03 15.22
N GLU A 436 -0.69 -22.69 16.35
CA GLU A 436 -0.99 -24.12 16.49
C GLU A 436 -2.49 -24.41 16.35
N LYS A 437 -3.35 -23.61 16.99
CA LYS A 437 -4.80 -23.69 16.82
C LYS A 437 -5.23 -23.48 15.36
N LEU A 438 -4.59 -22.59 14.62
CA LEU A 438 -4.87 -22.39 13.20
C LEU A 438 -4.46 -23.61 12.36
N LYS A 439 -3.29 -24.19 12.62
CA LYS A 439 -2.82 -25.43 11.97
C LYS A 439 -3.74 -26.61 12.27
N GLU A 440 -4.25 -26.73 13.49
CA GLU A 440 -5.22 -27.75 13.88
C GLU A 440 -6.56 -27.57 13.16
N ARG A 441 -7.12 -26.34 13.16
CA ARG A 441 -8.35 -26.03 12.41
C ARG A 441 -8.23 -26.36 10.93
N LYS A 442 -7.09 -26.04 10.32
CA LYS A 442 -6.81 -26.39 8.92
C LYS A 442 -6.82 -27.91 8.70
N ARG A 443 -6.11 -28.68 9.53
CA ARG A 443 -6.12 -30.16 9.45
C ARG A 443 -7.54 -30.73 9.54
N ASN A 444 -8.36 -30.17 10.42
CA ASN A 444 -9.77 -30.60 10.58
C ASN A 444 -10.61 -30.27 9.34
N ILE A 445 -10.43 -29.10 8.74
CA ILE A 445 -11.13 -28.71 7.50
C ILE A 445 -10.71 -29.61 6.33
N GLU A 446 -9.42 -29.87 6.16
CA GLU A 446 -8.91 -30.77 5.12
C GLU A 446 -9.46 -32.20 5.28
N ALA A 447 -9.52 -32.71 6.51
CA ALA A 447 -10.13 -34.00 6.80
C ALA A 447 -11.64 -34.03 6.47
N ALA A 448 -12.36 -32.95 6.80
CA ALA A 448 -13.78 -32.80 6.45
C ALA A 448 -14.01 -32.70 4.93
N GLN A 449 -13.13 -32.03 4.19
CA GLN A 449 -13.21 -31.95 2.72
C GLN A 449 -12.91 -33.29 2.06
N LYS A 450 -11.89 -34.02 2.54
CA LYS A 450 -11.56 -35.37 2.05
C LYS A 450 -12.72 -36.35 2.27
N SER A 451 -13.33 -36.34 3.44
CA SER A 451 -14.50 -37.19 3.73
C SER A 451 -15.73 -36.83 2.89
N LYS A 452 -15.99 -35.54 2.62
CA LYS A 452 -17.05 -35.11 1.69
C LYS A 452 -16.79 -35.54 0.24
N LYS A 453 -15.54 -35.45 -0.25
CA LYS A 453 -15.17 -35.95 -1.59
C LYS A 453 -15.35 -37.48 -1.68
N HIS A 454 -14.95 -38.21 -0.64
CA HIS A 454 -15.10 -39.67 -0.61
C HIS A 454 -16.57 -40.10 -0.61
N LYS A 455 -17.45 -39.39 0.13
CA LYS A 455 -18.90 -39.63 0.10
C LYS A 455 -19.54 -39.29 -1.25
N LYS A 456 -19.12 -38.22 -1.92
CA LYS A 456 -19.62 -37.90 -3.28
C LYS A 456 -19.18 -38.97 -4.31
N ALA A 457 -17.97 -39.49 -4.20
CA ALA A 457 -17.45 -40.53 -5.09
C ALA A 457 -18.02 -41.94 -4.85
N GLN A 458 -18.75 -42.16 -3.74
CA GLN A 458 -19.47 -43.43 -3.47
C GLN A 458 -20.95 -43.37 -3.85
N VAL A 459 -21.48 -42.18 -4.16
CA VAL A 459 -22.90 -41.95 -4.50
C VAL A 459 -23.09 -41.62 -5.99
N SER A 460 -22.00 -41.29 -6.71
CA SER A 460 -21.90 -41.35 -8.17
C SER A 460 -21.28 -42.67 -8.58
#